data_AF-X1QUA2-F1
#
_entry.id   AF-X1QUA2-F1
#
_cell.length_a   1.000
_cell.length_b   1.000
_cell.length_c   1.000
_cell.angle_alpha   90.00
_cell.angle_beta   90.00
_cell.angle_gamma   90.00
#
_symmetry.space_group_name_H-M   'P 1'
#
loop_
_entity.id
_entity.type
_entity.pdbx_description
1 polymer ?
#
loop_
_entity_poly.entity_id
_entity_poly.type
_entity_poly.pdbx_seq_one_letter_code
_entity_poly.pdbx_strand_id
1 'polypeptide(L)'
;MSLLSESTVFFDESTLIADKWVLERIANAARRLVPSNSDQHIFIKLDHFMDSHLFFLVVLGSSPNKPQCVWKATVIDENVDPQFEKLSMEEQTRC
;
A
#
# COMPACT_ATOMS: atom_id res chain seq x y z
N MET A 1 -1.06 -5.72 -30.03
CA MET A 1 -1.65 -6.26 -28.78
C MET A 1 -0.72 -5.83 -27.66
N SER A 2 -1.10 -4.84 -26.86
CA SER A 2 -0.30 -4.44 -25.69
C SER A 2 -0.59 -5.44 -24.58
N LEU A 3 0.42 -6.17 -24.13
CA LEU A 3 0.33 -6.89 -22.86
C LEU A 3 0.12 -5.82 -21.78
N LEU A 4 -1.03 -5.83 -21.11
CA LEU A 4 -1.25 -5.07 -19.89
C LEU A 4 -0.17 -5.53 -18.91
N SER A 5 0.91 -4.77 -18.77
CA SER A 5 1.95 -5.05 -17.81
C SER A 5 1.39 -4.74 -16.43
N GLU A 6 1.07 -5.76 -15.64
CA GLU A 6 0.71 -5.55 -14.24
C GLU A 6 1.86 -4.82 -13.53
N SER A 7 1.54 -3.75 -12.81
CA SER A 7 2.55 -3.01 -12.05
C SER A 7 3.23 -3.94 -11.05
N THR A 8 4.56 -3.98 -11.11
CA THR A 8 5.38 -4.80 -10.22
C THR A 8 5.36 -4.21 -8.81
N VAL A 9 5.16 -5.08 -7.82
CA VAL A 9 5.09 -4.72 -6.39
C VAL A 9 6.35 -5.21 -5.69
N PHE A 10 6.97 -4.33 -4.91
CA PHE A 10 8.14 -4.59 -4.09
C PHE A 10 7.80 -4.32 -2.63
N PHE A 11 8.21 -5.22 -1.74
CA PHE A 11 8.05 -5.06 -0.31
C PHE A 11 9.40 -4.70 0.31
N ASP A 12 9.40 -3.69 1.18
CA ASP A 12 10.53 -3.45 2.06
C ASP A 12 10.71 -4.62 3.04
N GLU A 13 11.95 -4.88 3.47
CA GLU A 13 12.28 -5.96 4.41
C GLU A 13 11.46 -5.89 5.69
N SER A 14 11.20 -4.68 6.21
CA SER A 14 10.39 -4.50 7.42
C SER A 14 8.93 -4.92 7.24
N THR A 15 8.46 -5.01 6.00
CA THR A 15 7.10 -5.40 5.65
C THR A 15 6.93 -6.91 5.65
N LEU A 16 8.01 -7.67 5.44
CA LEU A 16 7.99 -9.13 5.36
C LEU A 16 7.68 -9.82 6.70
N ILE A 17 7.61 -9.07 7.80
CA ILE A 17 7.16 -9.57 9.11
C ILE A 17 5.65 -9.85 9.14
N ALA A 18 4.89 -9.26 8.22
CA ALA A 18 3.45 -9.44 8.14
C ALA A 18 3.09 -10.79 7.52
N ASP A 19 1.96 -11.34 7.93
CA ASP A 19 1.46 -12.59 7.36
C ASP A 19 1.26 -12.49 5.85
N LYS A 20 1.47 -13.62 5.16
CA LYS A 20 1.32 -13.70 3.69
C LYS A 20 -0.02 -13.16 3.18
N TRP A 21 -1.12 -13.45 3.88
CA TRP A 21 -2.46 -12.99 3.48
C TRP A 21 -2.60 -11.46 3.58
N VAL A 22 -1.93 -10.82 4.56
CA VAL A 22 -1.88 -9.35 4.69
C VAL A 22 -1.13 -8.75 3.51
N LEU A 23 0.04 -9.32 3.18
CA LEU A 23 0.86 -8.90 2.05
C LEU A 23 0.11 -9.01 0.72
N GLU A 24 -0.65 -10.08 0.53
CA GLU A 24 -1.51 -10.26 -0.66
C GLU A 24 -2.63 -9.21 -0.73
N ARG A 25 -3.31 -8.92 0.40
CA ARG A 25 -4.35 -7.89 0.45
C ARG A 25 -3.80 -6.50 0.11
N ILE A 26 -2.67 -6.11 0.70
CA ILE A 26 -2.09 -4.79 0.44
C ILE A 26 -1.57 -4.66 -1.00
N ALA A 27 -0.94 -5.71 -1.57
CA ALA A 27 -0.52 -5.71 -2.97
C ALA A 27 -1.73 -5.58 -3.92
N ASN A 28 -2.81 -6.31 -3.66
CA ASN A 28 -4.03 -6.24 -4.45
C ASN A 28 -4.70 -4.87 -4.35
N ALA A 29 -4.74 -4.27 -3.17
CA ALA A 29 -5.23 -2.91 -2.98
C ALA A 29 -4.35 -1.89 -3.73
N ALA A 30 -3.03 -1.98 -3.59
CA ALA A 30 -2.09 -1.07 -4.25
C ALA A 30 -2.18 -1.15 -5.78
N ARG A 31 -2.31 -2.35 -6.37
CA ARG A 31 -2.52 -2.51 -7.81
C ARG A 31 -3.81 -1.86 -8.32
N ARG A 32 -4.86 -1.79 -7.49
CA ARG A 32 -6.11 -1.11 -7.86
C ARG A 32 -6.02 0.41 -7.78
N LEU A 33 -5.10 0.93 -6.95
CA LEU A 33 -4.85 2.37 -6.84
C LEU A 33 -4.03 2.90 -8.03
N VAL A 34 -3.20 2.05 -8.62
CA VAL A 34 -2.29 2.46 -9.70
C VAL A 34 -2.96 2.25 -11.05
N PRO A 35 -2.95 3.27 -11.94
CA PRO A 35 -3.48 3.12 -13.29
C PRO A 35 -2.77 1.98 -14.05
N SER A 36 -3.54 1.14 -14.75
CA SER A 36 -3.08 -0.09 -15.42
C SER A 36 -2.01 0.11 -16.51
N ASN A 37 -1.68 1.36 -16.86
CA ASN A 37 -0.70 1.74 -17.88
C ASN A 37 0.49 2.52 -17.30
N SER A 38 0.75 2.36 -16.01
CA SER A 38 1.89 3.02 -15.36
C SER A 38 3.16 2.19 -15.55
N ASP A 39 4.19 2.76 -16.18
CA ASP A 39 5.56 2.20 -16.22
C ASP A 39 6.26 2.22 -14.85
N GLN A 40 5.51 2.49 -13.79
CA GLN A 40 6.02 2.74 -12.46
C GLN A 40 5.84 1.52 -11.57
N HIS A 41 6.75 1.41 -10.62
CA HIS A 41 6.78 0.34 -9.64
C HIS A 41 6.06 0.77 -8.37
N ILE A 42 5.47 -0.20 -7.70
CA ILE A 42 4.81 -0.04 -6.41
C ILE A 42 5.77 -0.54 -5.34
N PHE A 43 6.15 0.32 -4.41
CA PHE A 43 6.94 -0.03 -3.24
C PHE A 43 6.06 0.05 -2.00
N ILE A 44 6.02 -1.01 -1.21
CA ILE A 44 5.21 -1.09 0.00
C ILE A 44 6.16 -1.18 1.18
N LYS A 45 5.97 -0.27 2.13
CA LYS A 45 6.74 -0.21 3.37
C LYS A 45 5.80 -0.25 4.57
N LEU A 46 6.11 -1.07 5.57
CA LEU A 46 5.43 -0.97 6.86
C LEU A 46 5.80 0.36 7.54
N ASP A 47 4.78 1.14 7.89
CA ASP A 47 4.93 2.41 8.58
C ASP A 47 5.02 2.17 10.10
N HIS A 48 3.94 1.65 10.67
CA HIS A 48 3.85 1.30 12.08
C HIS A 48 2.76 0.26 12.34
N PHE A 49 2.79 -0.32 13.54
CA PHE A 49 1.80 -1.27 14.03
C PHE A 49 1.15 -0.71 15.29
N MET A 50 -0.18 -0.65 15.33
CA MET A 50 -0.94 -0.25 16.51
C MET A 50 -2.07 -1.24 16.76
N ASP A 51 -2.11 -1.78 17.98
CA ASP A 51 -3.05 -2.79 18.44
C ASP A 51 -3.09 -4.03 17.54
N SER A 52 -4.02 -4.06 16.58
CA SER A 52 -4.20 -5.13 15.58
C SER A 52 -4.23 -4.58 14.14
N HIS A 53 -3.81 -3.34 13.94
CA HIS A 53 -3.79 -2.66 12.65
C HIS A 53 -2.35 -2.51 12.15
N LEU A 54 -2.12 -2.94 10.91
CA LEU A 54 -0.87 -2.71 10.20
C LEU A 54 -1.04 -1.53 9.25
N PHE A 55 -0.23 -0.49 9.47
CA PHE A 55 -0.21 0.70 8.63
C PHE A 55 0.96 0.61 7.65
N PHE A 56 0.69 0.87 6.38
CA PHE A 56 1.63 0.75 5.28
C PHE A 56 1.68 2.06 4.48
N LEU A 57 2.86 2.36 3.95
CA LEU A 57 3.06 3.34 2.90
C LEU A 57 3.11 2.61 1.56
N VAL A 58 2.25 3.02 0.64
CA VAL A 58 2.25 2.59 -0.75
C VAL A 58 2.87 3.71 -1.57
N VAL A 59 4.04 3.46 -2.13
CA VAL A 59 4.82 4.43 -2.90
C VAL A 59 4.81 4.02 -4.36
N LEU A 60 4.38 4.91 -5.23
CA LEU A 60 4.48 4.74 -6.68
C LEU A 60 5.63 5.60 -7.20
N GLY A 61 6.52 5.00 -7.98
CA GLY A 61 7.63 5.72 -8.60
C GLY A 61 8.51 4.81 -9.44
N SER A 62 9.55 5.39 -10.05
CA SER A 62 10.56 4.63 -10.79
C SER A 62 11.60 3.97 -9.87
N SER A 63 11.75 4.48 -8.65
CA SER A 63 12.57 3.87 -7.59
C SER A 63 12.12 4.32 -6.20
N PRO A 64 12.54 3.64 -5.12
CA PRO A 64 12.19 4.03 -3.75
C PRO A 64 12.64 5.46 -3.38
N ASN A 65 13.71 5.93 -4.01
CA ASN A 65 14.30 7.26 -3.77
C ASN A 65 13.75 8.36 -4.69
N LYS A 66 12.84 8.00 -5.61
CA LYS A 66 12.17 8.94 -6.52
C LYS A 66 10.65 8.70 -6.48
N PRO A 67 10.01 8.91 -5.31
CA PRO A 67 8.57 8.75 -5.17
C PRO A 67 7.84 9.81 -6.01
N GLN A 68 6.81 9.41 -6.74
CA GLN A 68 5.89 10.33 -7.41
C GLN A 68 4.61 10.52 -6.61
N CYS A 69 4.07 9.41 -6.10
CA CYS A 69 2.89 9.41 -5.27
C CYS A 69 3.12 8.51 -4.05
N VAL A 70 2.58 8.93 -2.91
CA VAL A 70 2.63 8.17 -1.67
C VAL A 70 1.24 8.17 -1.06
N TRP A 71 0.72 6.98 -0.79
CA TRP A 71 -0.53 6.78 -0.07
C TRP A 71 -0.24 6.09 1.27
N LYS A 72 -1.02 6.46 2.29
CA LYS A 72 -1.12 5.68 3.53
C LYS A 72 -2.26 4.68 3.37
N ALA A 73 -2.00 3.44 3.77
CA ALA A 73 -2.96 2.35 3.72
C ALA A 73 -2.95 1.60 5.05
N THR A 74 -4.11 1.08 5.44
CA THR A 74 -4.26 0.27 6.65
C THR A 74 -4.92 -1.05 6.27
N VAL A 75 -4.35 -2.16 6.73
CA VAL A 75 -5.02 -3.47 6.64
C VAL A 75 -5.69 -3.75 7.97
N ILE A 76 -7.00 -3.97 7.90
CA ILE A 76 -7.86 -4.27 9.04
C ILE A 76 -8.23 -5.74 8.92
N ASP A 77 -7.94 -6.52 9.96
CA ASP A 77 -8.47 -7.88 10.07
C ASP A 77 -9.98 -7.79 10.29
N GLU A 78 -10.73 -8.62 9.56
CA GLU A 78 -12.19 -8.68 9.66
C GLU A 78 -12.70 -9.09 11.05
N ASN A 79 -11.83 -9.68 11.87
CA ASN A 79 -12.11 -10.06 13.25
C ASN A 79 -11.75 -8.99 14.28
N VAL A 80 -11.16 -7.86 13.84
CA VAL A 80 -10.81 -6.73 14.70
C VAL A 80 -11.95 -5.73 14.64
N ASP A 81 -12.52 -5.43 15.81
CA ASP A 81 -13.56 -4.41 15.97
C ASP A 81 -13.02 -3.09 15.40
N PRO A 82 -13.60 -2.54 14.31
CA PRO A 82 -13.04 -1.39 13.64
C PRO A 82 -13.29 -0.14 14.48
N GLN A 83 -12.50 0.05 15.53
CA GLN A 83 -12.34 1.34 16.18
C GLN A 83 -11.46 2.21 15.29
N PHE A 84 -11.97 2.53 14.11
CA PHE A 84 -11.45 3.64 13.33
C PHE A 84 -11.83 4.91 14.08
N GLU A 85 -10.89 5.45 14.86
CA GLU A 85 -10.82 6.89 14.97
C GLU A 85 -10.96 7.43 13.55
N LYS A 86 -12.01 8.21 13.31
CA LYS A 86 -12.18 8.96 12.06
C LYS A 86 -10.95 9.86 11.93
N LEU A 87 -9.90 9.36 11.28
CA LEU A 87 -8.90 10.21 10.67
C LEU A 87 -9.70 11.13 9.76
N SER A 88 -9.75 12.40 10.14
CA SER A 88 -10.46 13.43 9.39
C SER A 88 -10.06 13.27 7.93
N MET A 89 -11.05 13.21 7.04
CA MET A 89 -10.87 13.13 5.58
C MET A 89 -10.05 14.30 5.00
N GLU A 90 -9.49 15.19 5.83
CA GLU A 90 -8.64 16.31 5.47
C GLU A 90 -7.20 15.90 5.10
N GLU A 91 -6.74 14.68 5.43
CA GLU A 91 -5.44 14.16 4.95
C GLU A 91 -5.57 13.29 3.68
N GLN A 92 -6.65 13.46 2.91
CA GLN A 92 -6.75 12.84 1.59
C GLN A 92 -5.83 13.55 0.60
N THR A 93 -4.74 12.87 0.27
CA THR A 93 -4.18 12.79 -1.08
C THR A 93 -3.69 14.12 -1.68
N ARG A 94 -2.38 14.34 -1.66
CA ARG A 94 -1.72 15.19 -2.66
C ARG A 94 -0.98 14.30 -3.66
N CYS A 95 -1.71 13.93 -4.69
CA CYS A 95 -1.25 13.73 -6.06
C CYS A 95 -2.16 14.63 -6.91
#